data_AF-A0A9Y4TZY6-F1
#
_entry.id   AF-A0A9Y4TZY6-F1
#
_cell.length_a   1.000
_cell.length_b   1.000
_cell.length_c   1.000
_cell.angle_alpha   90.00
_cell.angle_beta   90.00
_cell.angle_gamma   90.00
#
_symmetry.space_group_name_H-M   'P 1'
#
loop_
_entity.id
_entity.type
_entity.pdbx_description
1 polymer ?
#
loop_
_entity_poly.entity_id
_entity_poly.type
_entity_poly.pdbx_seq_one_letter_code
_entity_poly.pdbx_strand_id
1 'polypeptide(L)'
;MRKSVLQPKPATTSSTFKYSRPMCRENTSAARVPGFNSLPHKIQNFLYYRHCRHFPMILDVPDKCGGAEGSAEVFLLLVIKSPPVNYGRRDVLRKTWAKERLQNGVWIRRLFITGTAGDGLEKKRLNKFLKLEQHENNDILQWDFVDAYYNLTLKQILFLEWMDRNCPHVRFLMNGDDDVFAHTDNMVMYLKSLKVNDGSKHLYTGQLRTNQAPIRDENDKYYVPVQVYESGSYPDFCSGGGFLLSGYTAHVIYNMSQSITLLPMDDVYIAMCVDKAGLRPESHMGVKAFGHRGPSSTDPLDPCYFKEILLAHGFSPLNLYVMWNSLYDPDLKCFDNVKL
;
A
#
# COMPACT_ATOMS: atom_id res chain seq x y z
N MET A 1 9.71 38.15 39.06
CA MET A 1 9.08 37.12 38.20
C MET A 1 8.83 37.73 36.82
N ARG A 2 9.71 37.46 35.85
CA ARG A 2 9.52 37.88 34.45
C ARG A 2 8.77 36.77 33.71
N LYS A 3 7.53 37.03 33.29
CA LYS A 3 6.78 36.13 32.39
C LYS A 3 7.31 36.33 30.97
N SER A 4 7.95 35.31 30.42
CA SER A 4 8.34 35.26 29.01
C SER A 4 7.08 35.08 28.15
N VAL A 5 6.78 36.07 27.33
CA VAL A 5 5.76 35.97 26.29
C VAL A 5 6.34 35.11 25.16
N LEU A 6 5.86 33.88 25.02
CA LEU A 6 6.16 33.03 23.87
C LEU A 6 5.48 33.65 22.64
N GLN A 7 6.29 34.15 21.70
CA GLN A 7 5.80 34.54 20.39
C GLN A 7 5.43 33.28 19.58
N PRO A 8 4.31 33.29 18.84
CA PRO A 8 3.99 32.21 17.92
C PRO A 8 5.00 32.15 16.77
N LYS A 9 5.55 30.96 16.50
CA LYS A 9 6.40 30.71 15.33
C LYS A 9 5.64 31.05 14.05
N PRO A 10 6.26 31.72 13.06
CA PRO A 10 5.61 32.01 11.79
C PRO A 10 5.27 30.70 11.07
N ALA A 11 4.05 30.64 10.52
CA ALA A 11 3.61 29.56 9.66
C ALA A 11 4.59 29.43 8.49
N THR A 12 5.24 28.28 8.38
CA THR A 12 6.01 27.88 7.21
C THR A 12 5.08 27.90 6.02
N THR A 13 5.34 28.80 5.08
CA THR A 13 4.68 28.87 3.79
C THR A 13 4.85 27.52 3.08
N SER A 14 3.76 26.76 3.02
CA SER A 14 3.63 25.58 2.16
C SER A 14 3.88 26.01 0.71
N SER A 15 5.08 25.72 0.20
CA SER A 15 5.35 25.81 -1.23
C SER A 15 4.57 24.69 -1.92
N THR A 16 3.34 24.98 -2.32
CA THR A 16 2.59 24.11 -3.22
C THR A 16 3.33 24.07 -4.55
N PHE A 17 4.17 23.04 -4.74
CA PHE A 17 4.78 22.76 -6.04
C PHE A 17 3.66 22.47 -7.04
N LYS A 18 3.27 23.49 -7.81
CA LYS A 18 2.36 23.33 -8.95
C LYS A 18 3.12 22.55 -10.04
N TYR A 19 2.95 21.24 -10.05
CA TYR A 19 3.35 20.41 -11.18
C TYR A 19 2.56 20.82 -12.42
N SER A 20 3.11 21.70 -13.26
CA SER A 20 2.60 21.96 -14.60
C SER A 20 3.16 20.93 -15.59
N ARG A 21 2.98 19.63 -15.29
CA ARG A 21 3.18 18.60 -16.32
C ARG A 21 1.91 18.50 -17.15
N PRO A 22 2.02 18.35 -18.49
CA PRO A 22 0.83 18.19 -19.32
C PRO A 22 0.04 16.97 -18.83
N MET A 23 -1.28 17.10 -18.83
CA MET A 23 -2.15 15.96 -18.52
C MET A 23 -1.80 14.79 -19.44
N CYS A 24 -1.70 13.60 -18.85
CA CYS A 24 -1.58 12.35 -19.58
C CYS A 24 -2.59 12.29 -20.73
N ARG A 25 -2.11 11.98 -21.94
CA ARG A 25 -2.94 11.84 -23.14
C ARG A 25 -2.95 10.40 -23.60
N GLU A 26 -4.01 10.02 -24.30
CA GLU A 26 -4.13 8.71 -24.92
C GLU A 26 -3.00 8.48 -25.94
N ASN A 27 -2.29 7.35 -25.83
CA ASN A 27 -1.34 6.94 -26.87
C ASN A 27 -2.05 6.06 -27.91
N THR A 28 -2.64 6.70 -28.93
CA THR A 28 -3.39 6.02 -30.00
C THR A 28 -2.56 4.98 -30.77
N SER A 29 -1.22 5.07 -30.73
CA SER A 29 -0.37 4.06 -31.36
C SER A 29 -0.47 2.67 -30.70
N ALA A 30 -0.98 2.58 -29.46
CA ALA A 30 -1.25 1.32 -28.78
C ALA A 30 -2.30 0.47 -29.51
N ALA A 31 -3.18 1.08 -30.32
CA ALA A 31 -4.14 0.35 -31.15
C ALA A 31 -3.47 -0.51 -32.24
N ARG A 32 -2.17 -0.31 -32.51
CA ARG A 32 -1.40 -1.13 -33.47
C ARG A 32 -0.93 -2.46 -32.88
N VAL A 33 -1.13 -2.70 -31.58
CA VAL A 33 -0.78 -3.97 -30.94
C VAL A 33 -1.61 -5.11 -31.58
N PRO A 34 -0.98 -6.24 -31.96
CA PRO A 34 -1.71 -7.36 -32.58
C PRO A 34 -2.89 -7.84 -31.72
N GLY A 35 -4.08 -7.93 -32.32
CA GLY A 35 -5.30 -8.34 -31.62
C GLY A 35 -5.89 -7.30 -30.67
N PHE A 36 -5.49 -6.02 -30.76
CA PHE A 36 -5.99 -4.96 -29.87
C PHE A 36 -7.52 -4.88 -29.81
N ASN A 37 -8.18 -4.89 -30.98
CA ASN A 37 -9.63 -4.73 -31.08
C ASN A 37 -10.44 -5.87 -30.46
N SER A 38 -9.83 -7.05 -30.27
CA SER A 38 -10.47 -8.18 -29.59
C SER A 38 -10.25 -8.17 -28.07
N LEU A 39 -9.42 -7.28 -27.53
CA LEU A 39 -9.18 -7.20 -26.10
C LEU A 39 -10.39 -6.56 -25.39
N PRO A 40 -10.70 -6.95 -24.14
CA PRO A 40 -11.68 -6.25 -23.33
C PRO A 40 -11.35 -4.76 -23.19
N HIS A 41 -12.37 -3.89 -23.13
CA HIS A 41 -12.19 -2.43 -23.05
C HIS A 41 -11.27 -1.99 -21.91
N LYS A 42 -11.32 -2.69 -20.76
CA LYS A 42 -10.40 -2.47 -19.62
C LYS A 42 -8.92 -2.61 -20.00
N ILE A 43 -8.58 -3.59 -20.85
CA ILE A 43 -7.22 -3.81 -21.33
C ILE A 43 -6.83 -2.79 -22.39
N GLN A 44 -7.73 -2.49 -23.32
CA GLN A 44 -7.50 -1.44 -24.34
C GLN A 44 -7.17 -0.11 -23.67
N ASN A 45 -7.99 0.30 -22.71
CA ASN A 45 -7.76 1.50 -21.90
C ASN A 45 -6.42 1.44 -21.15
N PHE A 46 -6.10 0.31 -20.52
CA PHE A 46 -4.80 0.13 -19.87
C PHE A 46 -3.64 0.34 -20.87
N LEU A 47 -3.68 -0.27 -22.05
CA LEU A 47 -2.64 -0.15 -23.08
C LEU A 47 -2.50 1.29 -23.59
N TYR A 48 -3.60 1.99 -23.83
CA TYR A 48 -3.60 3.39 -24.25
C TYR A 48 -2.88 4.31 -23.25
N TYR A 49 -3.07 4.07 -21.95
CA TYR A 49 -2.56 4.92 -20.88
C TYR A 49 -1.36 4.34 -20.12
N ARG A 50 -0.86 3.16 -20.52
CA ARG A 50 0.25 2.42 -19.87
C ARG A 50 1.53 3.23 -19.67
N HIS A 51 1.74 4.22 -20.53
CA HIS A 51 2.91 5.10 -20.52
C HIS A 51 2.80 6.24 -19.50
N CYS A 52 1.61 6.52 -18.98
CA CYS A 52 1.37 7.63 -18.07
C CYS A 52 1.75 7.28 -16.64
N ARG A 53 2.70 8.04 -16.09
CA ARG A 53 3.24 7.84 -14.74
C ARG A 53 3.02 9.01 -13.79
N HIS A 54 2.55 10.15 -14.32
CA HIS A 54 2.44 11.38 -13.55
C HIS A 54 1.01 11.90 -13.62
N PHE A 55 0.45 12.19 -12.45
CA PHE A 55 -0.90 12.71 -12.29
C PHE A 55 -0.87 13.85 -11.27
N PRO A 56 -1.71 14.89 -11.44
CA PRO A 56 -1.82 15.96 -10.46
C PRO A 56 -2.16 15.42 -9.08
N MET A 57 -1.50 15.93 -8.05
CA MET A 57 -1.86 15.66 -6.66
C MET A 57 -3.03 16.55 -6.26
N ILE A 58 -4.06 15.95 -5.64
CA ILE A 58 -5.27 16.63 -5.14
C ILE A 58 -5.13 16.89 -3.64
N LEU A 59 -4.67 15.89 -2.88
CA LEU A 59 -4.44 15.95 -1.44
C LEU A 59 -3.00 15.51 -1.14
N ASP A 60 -2.33 16.27 -0.30
CA ASP A 60 -0.94 16.07 0.09
C ASP A 60 -0.79 16.13 1.61
N VAL A 61 0.25 15.49 2.15
CA VAL A 61 0.63 15.46 3.56
C VAL A 61 2.15 15.51 3.75
N PRO A 62 2.84 16.55 3.24
CA PRO A 62 4.31 16.59 3.14
C PRO A 62 5.01 16.41 4.49
N ASP A 63 4.37 16.83 5.58
CA ASP A 63 4.90 16.74 6.93
C ASP A 63 4.59 15.43 7.67
N LYS A 64 3.98 14.43 7.02
CA LYS A 64 3.59 13.16 7.68
C LYS A 64 4.77 12.45 8.35
N CYS A 65 5.94 12.52 7.73
CA CYS A 65 7.18 11.97 8.26
C CYS A 65 8.04 13.00 8.99
N GLY A 66 7.53 14.21 9.28
CA GLY A 66 8.34 15.34 9.72
C GLY A 66 9.19 15.94 8.59
N GLY A 67 8.74 15.77 7.34
CA GLY A 67 9.51 16.10 6.14
C GLY A 67 10.71 15.18 5.93
N ALA A 68 11.58 15.55 4.99
CA ALA A 68 12.76 14.77 4.63
C ALA A 68 13.67 14.50 5.85
N GLU A 69 13.97 15.53 6.63
CA GLU A 69 14.87 15.47 7.79
C GLU A 69 14.29 14.65 8.95
N GLY A 70 12.98 14.72 9.18
CA GLY A 70 12.32 14.00 10.27
C GLY A 70 12.06 12.52 9.98
N SER A 71 12.18 12.11 8.71
CA SER A 71 11.67 10.81 8.25
C SER A 71 12.37 9.59 8.88
N ALA A 72 13.59 9.74 9.39
CA ALA A 72 14.32 8.70 10.11
C ALA A 72 13.67 8.30 11.45
N GLU A 73 12.82 9.16 12.02
CA GLU A 73 12.05 8.89 13.23
C GLU A 73 10.88 7.94 12.99
N VAL A 74 10.43 7.81 11.73
CA VAL A 74 9.37 6.87 11.36
C VAL A 74 9.99 5.48 11.17
N PHE A 75 9.70 4.59 12.12
CA PHE A 75 10.18 3.22 12.05
C PHE A 75 9.35 2.37 11.10
N LEU A 76 8.02 2.45 11.19
CA LEU A 76 7.10 1.74 10.33
C LEU A 76 6.07 2.71 9.75
N LEU A 77 6.05 2.84 8.43
CA LEU A 77 5.02 3.57 7.69
C LEU A 77 4.01 2.58 7.10
N LEU A 78 2.77 2.69 7.54
CA LEU A 78 1.65 1.92 7.00
C LEU A 78 1.13 2.62 5.75
N VAL A 79 1.26 1.96 4.61
CA VAL A 79 0.86 2.46 3.29
C VAL A 79 -0.33 1.63 2.82
N ILE A 80 -1.52 2.20 2.98
CA ILE A 80 -2.78 1.46 2.84
C ILE A 80 -3.49 1.91 1.57
N LYS A 81 -3.66 0.99 0.62
CA LYS A 81 -4.43 1.19 -0.60
C LYS A 81 -5.92 1.22 -0.24
N SER A 82 -6.58 2.38 -0.41
CA SER A 82 -8.01 2.52 -0.12
C SER A 82 -8.69 3.39 -1.17
N PRO A 83 -9.77 2.93 -1.84
CA PRO A 83 -10.50 3.75 -2.80
C PRO A 83 -11.30 4.87 -2.12
N PRO A 84 -11.67 5.94 -2.83
CA PRO A 84 -12.33 7.11 -2.24
C PRO A 84 -13.59 6.79 -1.42
N VAL A 85 -14.37 5.81 -1.89
CA VAL A 85 -15.64 5.39 -1.29
C VAL A 85 -15.50 4.75 0.11
N ASN A 86 -14.31 4.25 0.46
CA ASN A 86 -14.09 3.43 1.65
C ASN A 86 -13.83 4.23 2.96
N TYR A 87 -14.56 5.33 3.18
CA TYR A 87 -14.44 6.12 4.43
C TYR A 87 -14.59 5.25 5.69
N GLY A 88 -15.64 4.41 5.74
CA GLY A 88 -15.92 3.57 6.90
C GLY A 88 -14.81 2.55 7.18
N ARG A 89 -14.15 2.02 6.14
CA ARG A 89 -12.98 1.15 6.33
C ARG A 89 -11.83 1.93 6.96
N ARG A 90 -11.47 3.07 6.35
CA ARG A 90 -10.39 3.93 6.85
C ARG A 90 -10.60 4.31 8.31
N ASP A 91 -11.80 4.76 8.68
CA ASP A 91 -12.15 5.12 10.06
C ASP A 91 -11.93 3.97 11.05
N VAL A 92 -12.38 2.75 10.72
CA VAL A 92 -12.11 1.56 11.55
C VAL A 92 -10.61 1.29 11.66
N LEU A 93 -9.85 1.40 10.55
CA LEU A 93 -8.40 1.21 10.58
C LEU A 93 -7.70 2.22 11.50
N ARG A 94 -8.14 3.49 11.51
CA ARG A 94 -7.59 4.52 12.41
C ARG A 94 -7.76 4.17 13.89
N LYS A 95 -8.87 3.50 14.23
CA LYS A 95 -9.25 3.11 15.60
C LYS A 95 -8.63 1.77 16.03
N THR A 96 -8.08 1.01 15.10
CA THR A 96 -7.57 -0.36 15.31
C THR A 96 -6.08 -0.43 14.98
N TRP A 97 -5.68 -1.38 14.13
CA TRP A 97 -4.27 -1.69 13.89
C TRP A 97 -3.49 -0.56 13.24
N ALA A 98 -4.14 0.30 12.48
CA ALA A 98 -3.48 1.39 11.78
C ALA A 98 -3.30 2.64 12.66
N LYS A 99 -3.69 2.60 13.94
CA LYS A 99 -3.51 3.70 14.89
C LYS A 99 -2.04 4.13 14.95
N GLU A 100 -1.79 5.41 14.66
CA GLU A 100 -0.47 6.02 14.84
C GLU A 100 -0.11 6.06 16.34
N ARG A 101 1.02 5.48 16.70
CA ARG A 101 1.46 5.38 18.10
C ARG A 101 2.95 5.07 18.21
N LEU A 102 3.50 5.27 19.40
CA LEU A 102 4.76 4.68 19.80
C LEU A 102 4.50 3.23 20.22
N GLN A 103 5.10 2.28 19.53
CA GLN A 103 5.00 0.85 19.83
C GLN A 103 6.38 0.32 20.17
N ASN A 104 6.58 -0.25 21.36
CA ASN A 104 7.89 -0.76 21.81
C ASN A 104 9.06 0.22 21.55
N GLY A 105 8.82 1.52 21.81
CA GLY A 105 9.81 2.59 21.69
C GLY A 105 10.05 3.11 20.27
N VAL A 106 9.27 2.67 19.27
CA VAL A 106 9.42 3.12 17.87
C VAL A 106 8.11 3.66 17.29
N TRP A 107 8.18 4.63 16.38
CA TRP A 107 6.99 5.27 15.82
C TRP A 107 6.38 4.50 14.65
N ILE A 108 5.06 4.32 14.72
CA ILE A 108 4.22 3.87 13.61
C ILE A 108 3.43 5.08 13.08
N ARG A 109 3.51 5.33 11.77
CA ARG A 109 2.74 6.35 11.04
C ARG A 109 1.86 5.70 9.97
N ARG A 110 0.81 6.40 9.54
CA ARG A 110 -0.15 5.87 8.57
C ARG A 110 -0.36 6.84 7.41
N LEU A 111 -0.52 6.27 6.22
CA LEU A 111 -0.99 6.92 5.01
C LEU A 111 -2.01 6.04 4.30
N PHE A 112 -3.11 6.65 3.87
CA PHE A 112 -4.01 6.10 2.87
C PHE A 112 -3.64 6.67 1.51
N ILE A 113 -3.46 5.80 0.51
CA ILE A 113 -3.19 6.20 -0.87
C ILE A 113 -4.40 5.92 -1.75
N THR A 114 -4.83 6.93 -2.51
CA THR A 114 -6.08 6.88 -3.27
C THR A 114 -6.02 7.66 -4.58
N GLY A 115 -6.86 7.30 -5.54
CA GLY A 115 -7.12 8.08 -6.74
C GLY A 115 -8.44 8.87 -6.65
N THR A 116 -9.14 8.96 -7.76
CA THR A 116 -10.51 9.49 -7.87
C THR A 116 -11.46 8.39 -8.32
N ALA A 117 -12.75 8.53 -8.01
CA ALA A 117 -13.77 7.57 -8.40
C ALA A 117 -15.05 8.29 -8.86
N GLY A 118 -15.90 7.59 -9.61
CA GLY A 118 -17.10 8.15 -10.22
C GLY A 118 -16.81 9.12 -11.37
N ASP A 119 -17.88 9.67 -11.93
CA ASP A 119 -17.84 10.71 -12.96
C ASP A 119 -18.66 11.94 -12.55
N GLY A 120 -18.60 13.01 -13.36
CA GLY A 120 -19.45 14.19 -13.23
C GLY A 120 -19.65 14.71 -11.79
N LEU A 121 -20.89 14.60 -11.30
CA LEU A 121 -21.28 15.05 -9.96
C LEU A 121 -20.79 14.11 -8.86
N GLU A 122 -20.73 12.80 -9.11
CA GLU A 122 -20.27 11.80 -8.15
C GLU A 122 -18.78 12.02 -7.82
N LYS A 123 -17.93 12.19 -8.85
CA LYS A 123 -16.50 12.51 -8.67
C LYS A 123 -16.31 13.77 -7.82
N LYS A 124 -17.08 14.82 -8.10
CA LYS A 124 -17.05 16.07 -7.32
C LYS A 124 -17.44 15.84 -5.85
N ARG A 125 -18.49 15.04 -5.61
CA ARG A 125 -18.97 14.70 -4.26
C ARG A 125 -17.95 13.88 -3.48
N LEU A 126 -17.40 12.82 -4.06
CA LEU A 126 -16.39 11.98 -3.42
C LEU A 126 -15.12 12.77 -3.09
N ASN A 127 -14.63 13.60 -4.02
CA ASN A 127 -13.48 14.47 -3.77
C ASN A 127 -13.76 15.50 -2.66
N LYS A 128 -15.01 15.99 -2.52
CA LYS A 128 -15.39 16.87 -1.41
C LYS A 128 -15.39 16.11 -0.07
N PHE A 129 -15.88 14.88 -0.02
CA PHE A 129 -15.84 14.07 1.20
C PHE A 129 -14.43 13.71 1.62
N LEU A 130 -13.56 13.30 0.69
CA LEU A 130 -12.15 13.06 0.98
C LEU A 130 -11.44 14.31 1.51
N LYS A 131 -11.75 15.50 0.97
CA LYS A 131 -11.21 16.77 1.50
C LYS A 131 -11.61 17.03 2.95
N LEU A 132 -12.85 16.72 3.32
CA LEU A 132 -13.33 16.86 4.70
C LEU A 132 -12.65 15.84 5.63
N GLU A 133 -12.58 14.57 5.21
CA GLU A 133 -11.87 13.52 5.95
C GLU A 133 -10.40 13.88 6.14
N GLN A 134 -9.74 14.40 5.10
CA GLN A 134 -8.36 14.84 5.13
C GLN A 134 -8.13 16.01 6.09
N HIS A 135 -9.07 16.96 6.15
CA HIS A 135 -9.00 18.07 7.11
C HIS A 135 -9.01 17.58 8.56
N GLU A 136 -9.74 16.50 8.85
CA GLU A 136 -9.85 15.93 10.19
C GLU A 136 -8.66 15.02 10.55
N ASN A 137 -8.16 14.23 9.58
CA ASN A 137 -7.23 13.13 9.88
C ASN A 137 -5.80 13.33 9.34
N ASN A 138 -5.63 14.21 8.36
CA ASN A 138 -4.35 14.56 7.73
C ASN A 138 -3.49 13.32 7.37
N ASP A 139 -4.08 12.33 6.69
CA ASP A 139 -3.46 11.03 6.42
C ASP A 139 -3.78 10.43 5.04
N ILE A 140 -4.27 11.24 4.10
CA ILE A 140 -4.66 10.83 2.75
C ILE A 140 -3.78 11.50 1.70
N LEU A 141 -3.14 10.68 0.88
CA LEU A 141 -2.52 11.10 -0.38
C LEU A 141 -3.46 10.77 -1.53
N GLN A 142 -3.79 11.78 -2.33
CA GLN A 142 -4.71 11.63 -3.45
C GLN A 142 -4.13 12.19 -4.75
N TRP A 143 -4.23 11.42 -5.83
CA TRP A 143 -3.89 11.86 -7.18
C TRP A 143 -5.09 11.80 -8.13
N ASP A 144 -5.09 12.62 -9.18
CA ASP A 144 -6.17 12.72 -10.16
C ASP A 144 -6.09 11.65 -11.26
N PHE A 145 -6.10 10.38 -10.87
CA PHE A 145 -6.31 9.24 -11.77
C PHE A 145 -7.54 8.45 -11.34
N VAL A 146 -8.11 7.62 -12.22
CA VAL A 146 -9.24 6.75 -11.86
C VAL A 146 -8.75 5.60 -11.01
N ASP A 147 -9.22 5.51 -9.76
CA ASP A 147 -8.88 4.46 -8.82
C ASP A 147 -9.61 3.17 -9.19
N ALA A 148 -8.90 2.30 -9.92
CA ALA A 148 -9.39 1.03 -10.40
C ALA A 148 -8.28 -0.02 -10.29
N TYR A 149 -8.66 -1.31 -10.33
CA TYR A 149 -7.72 -2.43 -10.19
C TYR A 149 -6.52 -2.34 -11.14
N TYR A 150 -6.74 -2.06 -12.43
CA TYR A 150 -5.67 -1.97 -13.43
C TYR A 150 -4.74 -0.76 -13.24
N ASN A 151 -5.07 0.16 -12.32
CA ASN A 151 -4.27 1.33 -11.96
C ASN A 151 -3.63 1.19 -10.56
N LEU A 152 -3.70 0.03 -9.90
CA LEU A 152 -3.05 -0.17 -8.60
C LEU A 152 -1.53 0.03 -8.68
N THR A 153 -0.90 -0.43 -9.75
CA THR A 153 0.53 -0.21 -10.00
C THR A 153 0.87 1.27 -10.11
N LEU A 154 0.04 2.05 -10.82
CA LEU A 154 0.20 3.49 -10.93
C LEU A 154 0.09 4.15 -9.54
N LYS A 155 -0.91 3.77 -8.75
CA LYS A 155 -1.10 4.23 -7.37
C LYS A 155 0.16 4.00 -6.53
N GLN A 156 0.76 2.81 -6.66
CA GLN A 156 1.95 2.42 -5.92
C GLN A 156 3.19 3.23 -6.34
N ILE A 157 3.39 3.47 -7.63
CA ILE A 157 4.52 4.27 -8.13
C ILE A 157 4.40 5.74 -7.73
N LEU A 158 3.19 6.32 -7.81
CA LEU A 158 2.94 7.69 -7.39
C LEU A 158 3.23 7.88 -5.90
N PHE A 159 2.86 6.90 -5.07
CA PHE A 159 3.25 6.88 -3.67
C PHE A 159 4.77 6.84 -3.50
N LEU A 160 5.47 5.97 -4.24
CA LEU A 160 6.92 5.85 -4.13
C LEU A 160 7.64 7.14 -4.56
N GLU A 161 7.17 7.83 -5.61
CA GLU A 161 7.66 9.17 -6.01
C GLU A 161 7.45 10.21 -4.90
N TRP A 162 6.32 10.13 -4.19
CA TRP A 162 6.05 11.02 -3.06
C TRP A 162 6.92 10.69 -1.85
N MET A 163 7.11 9.42 -1.54
CA MET A 163 7.94 8.94 -0.43
C MET A 163 9.40 9.34 -0.61
N ASP A 164 9.95 9.22 -1.82
CA ASP A 164 11.32 9.61 -2.16
C ASP A 164 11.64 11.06 -1.76
N ARG A 165 10.62 11.94 -1.82
CA ARG A 165 10.75 13.37 -1.47
C ARG A 165 10.42 13.67 -0.01
N ASN A 166 9.37 13.06 0.53
CA ASN A 166 8.79 13.47 1.82
C ASN A 166 9.14 12.53 2.99
N CYS A 167 9.52 11.28 2.69
CA CYS A 167 9.88 10.26 3.68
C CYS A 167 11.14 9.45 3.27
N PRO A 168 12.25 10.08 2.83
CA PRO A 168 13.40 9.38 2.28
C PRO A 168 14.12 8.45 3.27
N HIS A 169 14.01 8.68 4.58
CA HIS A 169 14.74 7.93 5.61
C HIS A 169 13.84 7.05 6.49
N VAL A 170 12.58 6.84 6.11
CA VAL A 170 11.72 5.87 6.81
C VAL A 170 12.35 4.47 6.77
N ARG A 171 12.33 3.76 7.90
CA ARG A 171 13.07 2.49 8.01
C ARG A 171 12.35 1.33 7.32
N PHE A 172 11.06 1.21 7.57
CA PHE A 172 10.24 0.13 7.05
C PHE A 172 8.87 0.62 6.60
N LEU A 173 8.30 -0.11 5.63
CA LEU A 173 6.96 0.09 5.15
C LEU A 173 6.17 -1.20 5.31
N MET A 174 4.90 -1.06 5.64
CA MET A 174 3.90 -2.09 5.36
C MET A 174 3.06 -1.57 4.21
N ASN A 175 3.04 -2.31 3.11
CA ASN A 175 2.11 -2.08 2.01
C ASN A 175 0.97 -3.08 2.15
N GLY A 176 -0.28 -2.61 2.08
CA GLY A 176 -1.44 -3.48 2.18
C GLY A 176 -2.72 -2.84 1.67
N ASP A 177 -3.76 -3.67 1.56
CA ASP A 177 -5.12 -3.26 1.20
C ASP A 177 -5.91 -2.82 2.45
N ASP A 178 -7.05 -2.15 2.28
CA ASP A 178 -7.90 -1.68 3.38
C ASP A 178 -8.87 -2.73 3.95
N ASP A 179 -8.74 -3.98 3.51
CA ASP A 179 -9.50 -5.15 3.94
C ASP A 179 -8.64 -6.23 4.59
N VAL A 180 -7.48 -5.82 5.14
CA VAL A 180 -6.58 -6.71 5.87
C VAL A 180 -6.65 -6.45 7.37
N PHE A 181 -6.42 -7.51 8.13
CA PHE A 181 -6.01 -7.45 9.52
C PHE A 181 -4.48 -7.41 9.57
N ALA A 182 -3.88 -6.42 10.23
CA ALA A 182 -2.43 -6.32 10.38
C ALA A 182 -2.06 -6.24 11.87
N HIS A 183 -1.30 -7.20 12.38
CA HIS A 183 -0.82 -7.17 13.76
C HIS A 183 0.42 -6.29 13.88
N THR A 184 0.22 -4.97 13.93
CA THR A 184 1.32 -3.99 13.86
C THR A 184 2.32 -4.11 15.03
N ASP A 185 1.92 -4.66 16.18
CA ASP A 185 2.83 -4.97 17.29
C ASP A 185 3.82 -6.08 16.91
N ASN A 186 3.33 -7.15 16.27
CA ASN A 186 4.15 -8.28 15.84
C ASN A 186 5.06 -7.88 14.70
N MET A 187 4.58 -7.02 13.78
CA MET A 187 5.42 -6.44 12.74
C MET A 187 6.59 -5.66 13.34
N VAL A 188 6.34 -4.83 14.36
CA VAL A 188 7.41 -4.10 15.06
C VAL A 188 8.39 -5.06 15.74
N MET A 189 7.90 -6.11 16.42
CA MET A 189 8.77 -7.11 17.04
C MET A 189 9.65 -7.84 16.02
N TYR A 190 9.06 -8.28 14.91
CA TYR A 190 9.76 -8.92 13.80
C TYR A 190 10.83 -7.99 13.19
N LEU A 191 10.48 -6.75 12.86
CA LEU A 191 11.41 -5.80 12.25
C LEU A 191 12.55 -5.41 13.20
N LYS A 192 12.28 -5.34 14.52
CA LYS A 192 13.31 -5.08 15.53
C LYS A 192 14.26 -6.26 15.74
N SER A 193 13.83 -7.49 15.46
CA SER A 193 14.66 -8.69 15.61
C SER A 193 15.66 -8.89 14.45
N LEU A 194 15.48 -8.16 13.35
CA LEU A 194 16.44 -8.13 12.25
C LEU A 194 17.82 -7.68 12.73
N LYS A 195 18.87 -8.38 12.30
CA LYS A 195 20.27 -8.09 12.67
C LYS A 195 20.67 -6.63 12.35
N VAL A 196 20.15 -6.10 11.23
CA VAL A 196 20.31 -4.69 10.83
C VAL A 196 18.91 -4.16 10.58
N ASN A 197 18.45 -3.23 11.44
CA ASN A 197 17.08 -2.73 11.45
C ASN A 197 16.96 -1.20 11.23
N ASP A 198 17.99 -0.60 10.62
CA ASP A 198 18.03 0.81 10.24
C ASP A 198 17.34 1.10 8.89
N GLY A 199 16.80 0.07 8.23
CA GLY A 199 16.14 0.19 6.93
C GLY A 199 17.09 0.24 5.72
N SER A 200 18.41 0.13 5.94
CA SER A 200 19.43 0.24 4.90
C SER A 200 19.68 -1.05 4.10
N LYS A 201 19.15 -2.18 4.56
CA LYS A 201 19.31 -3.50 3.93
C LYS A 201 18.05 -3.91 3.20
N HIS A 202 18.21 -4.78 2.21
CA HIS A 202 17.08 -5.34 1.49
C HIS A 202 16.15 -6.08 2.45
N LEU A 203 14.86 -5.79 2.34
CA LEU A 203 13.77 -6.53 2.94
C LEU A 203 12.58 -6.38 1.97
N TYR A 204 12.12 -7.50 1.44
CA TYR A 204 10.83 -7.61 0.78
C TYR A 204 10.23 -8.93 1.22
N THR A 205 9.28 -8.88 2.15
CA THR A 205 8.77 -10.11 2.76
C THR A 205 7.26 -10.12 2.92
N GLY A 206 6.67 -11.28 2.69
CA GLY A 206 5.23 -11.47 2.68
C GLY A 206 4.86 -12.92 2.39
N GLN A 207 3.64 -13.14 1.89
CA GLN A 207 3.26 -14.47 1.41
C GLN A 207 3.81 -14.67 -0.01
N LEU A 208 4.89 -15.42 -0.12
CA LEU A 208 5.61 -15.66 -1.37
C LEU A 208 4.80 -16.50 -2.35
N ARG A 209 4.83 -16.11 -3.62
CA ARG A 209 4.27 -16.81 -4.78
C ARG A 209 5.40 -17.12 -5.74
N THR A 210 5.57 -18.40 -6.03
CA THR A 210 6.58 -18.89 -6.96
C THR A 210 5.93 -19.62 -8.12
N ASN A 211 6.64 -19.69 -9.26
CA ASN A 211 6.20 -20.43 -10.46
C ASN A 211 4.78 -20.05 -10.94
N GLN A 212 4.41 -18.77 -10.79
CA GLN A 212 3.11 -18.28 -11.25
C GLN A 212 3.20 -17.80 -12.70
N ALA A 213 2.12 -18.01 -13.44
CA ALA A 213 1.96 -17.55 -14.82
C ALA A 213 0.84 -16.50 -14.91
N PRO A 214 0.89 -15.59 -15.90
CA PRO A 214 -0.24 -14.71 -16.19
C PRO A 214 -1.49 -15.50 -16.55
N ILE A 215 -2.61 -15.19 -15.90
CA ILE A 215 -3.90 -15.80 -16.23
C ILE A 215 -4.40 -15.21 -17.55
N ARG A 216 -4.66 -16.08 -18.53
CA ARG A 216 -5.08 -15.70 -19.89
C ARG A 216 -6.58 -15.84 -20.14
N ASP A 217 -7.36 -16.23 -19.12
CA ASP A 217 -8.84 -16.23 -19.17
C ASP A 217 -9.37 -14.81 -18.91
N GLU A 218 -10.13 -14.26 -19.86
CA GLU A 218 -10.68 -12.90 -19.81
C GLU A 218 -11.71 -12.67 -18.69
N ASN A 219 -12.32 -13.75 -18.21
CA ASN A 219 -13.32 -13.73 -17.14
C ASN A 219 -12.69 -13.70 -15.74
N ASP A 220 -11.39 -14.00 -15.65
CA ASP A 220 -10.68 -13.96 -14.38
C ASP A 220 -10.38 -12.50 -13.97
N LYS A 221 -10.49 -12.23 -12.67
CA LYS A 221 -10.15 -10.93 -12.06
C LYS A 221 -8.70 -10.53 -12.37
N TYR A 222 -7.80 -11.51 -12.41
CA TYR A 222 -6.36 -11.37 -12.60
C TYR A 222 -5.93 -11.53 -14.06
N TYR A 223 -6.87 -11.41 -15.01
CA TYR A 223 -6.59 -11.50 -16.45
C TYR A 223 -5.51 -10.53 -16.93
N VAL A 224 -4.46 -11.10 -17.51
CA VAL A 224 -3.36 -10.38 -18.17
C VAL A 224 -3.11 -11.04 -19.53
N PRO A 225 -3.45 -10.39 -20.67
CA PRO A 225 -3.19 -10.95 -21.99
C PRO A 225 -1.73 -10.84 -22.43
N VAL A 226 -1.36 -11.59 -23.46
CA VAL A 226 0.01 -11.61 -24.02
C VAL A 226 0.45 -10.23 -24.51
N GLN A 227 -0.50 -9.42 -25.01
CA GLN A 227 -0.31 -8.03 -25.42
C GLN A 227 0.13 -7.10 -24.28
N VAL A 228 -0.19 -7.46 -23.03
CA VAL A 228 0.23 -6.72 -21.84
C VAL A 228 1.55 -7.27 -21.30
N TYR A 229 1.67 -8.59 -21.25
CA TYR A 229 2.85 -9.28 -20.73
C TYR A 229 3.08 -10.58 -21.49
N GLU A 230 4.12 -10.59 -22.32
CA GLU A 230 4.42 -11.69 -23.26
C GLU A 230 4.97 -12.93 -22.55
N SER A 231 5.79 -12.75 -21.51
CA SER A 231 6.40 -13.85 -20.76
C SER A 231 5.33 -14.80 -20.21
N GLY A 232 5.66 -16.10 -20.25
CA GLY A 232 4.81 -17.16 -19.70
C GLY A 232 4.87 -17.29 -18.17
N SER A 233 5.79 -16.58 -17.51
CA SER A 233 5.98 -16.65 -16.06
C SER A 233 6.27 -15.29 -15.45
N TYR A 234 5.81 -15.09 -14.22
CA TYR A 234 6.18 -13.96 -13.39
C TYR A 234 7.44 -14.25 -12.56
N PRO A 235 8.21 -13.22 -12.16
CA PRO A 235 9.19 -13.38 -11.09
C PRO A 235 8.49 -13.76 -9.80
N ASP A 236 9.23 -14.35 -8.85
CA ASP A 236 8.71 -14.61 -7.52
C ASP A 236 8.25 -13.30 -6.86
N PHE A 237 7.07 -13.30 -6.24
CA PHE A 237 6.46 -12.08 -5.69
C PHE A 237 5.73 -12.33 -4.37
N CYS A 238 5.63 -11.31 -3.52
CA CYS A 238 4.75 -11.35 -2.34
C CYS A 238 3.35 -10.90 -2.73
N SER A 239 2.33 -11.67 -2.34
CA SER A 239 0.92 -11.42 -2.69
C SER A 239 0.39 -10.05 -2.25
N GLY A 240 -0.50 -9.48 -3.07
CA GLY A 240 -1.05 -8.12 -2.93
C GLY A 240 -1.82 -7.76 -1.64
N GLY A 241 -2.30 -8.74 -0.86
CA GLY A 241 -2.97 -8.48 0.42
C GLY A 241 -2.06 -7.81 1.45
N GLY A 242 -0.74 -7.99 1.32
CA GLY A 242 0.22 -7.11 1.97
C GLY A 242 1.59 -7.73 2.20
N PHE A 243 2.59 -6.86 2.34
CA PHE A 243 3.99 -7.22 2.50
C PHE A 243 4.75 -6.10 3.23
N LEU A 244 5.91 -6.45 3.77
CA LEU A 244 6.83 -5.53 4.41
C LEU A 244 7.99 -5.20 3.46
N LEU A 245 8.39 -3.94 3.44
CA LEU A 245 9.57 -3.45 2.73
C LEU A 245 10.50 -2.72 3.71
N SER A 246 11.80 -2.74 3.44
CA SER A 246 12.71 -1.72 3.97
C SER A 246 12.63 -0.44 3.14
N GLY A 247 13.00 0.70 3.75
CA GLY A 247 13.15 1.97 3.06
C GLY A 247 14.11 1.85 1.86
N TYR A 248 15.24 1.17 2.04
CA TYR A 248 16.17 0.84 0.93
C TYR A 248 15.46 0.15 -0.24
N THR A 249 14.66 -0.88 0.03
CA THR A 249 13.99 -1.65 -1.01
C THR A 249 12.92 -0.82 -1.73
N ALA A 250 12.17 0.01 -1.00
CA ALA A 250 11.19 0.93 -1.59
C ALA A 250 11.85 1.93 -2.57
N HIS A 251 13.02 2.47 -2.23
CA HIS A 251 13.80 3.34 -3.13
C HIS A 251 14.32 2.61 -4.37
N VAL A 252 14.82 1.38 -4.20
CA VAL A 252 15.22 0.53 -5.32
C VAL A 252 14.05 0.28 -6.28
N ILE A 253 12.88 -0.04 -5.74
CA ILE A 253 11.66 -0.24 -6.52
C ILE A 253 11.33 1.03 -7.30
N TYR A 254 11.32 2.20 -6.64
CA TYR A 254 11.03 3.47 -7.30
C TYR A 254 11.98 3.74 -8.47
N ASN A 255 13.28 3.58 -8.24
CA ASN A 255 14.31 3.80 -9.25
C ASN A 255 14.15 2.84 -10.44
N MET A 256 13.95 1.54 -10.19
CA MET A 256 13.75 0.54 -11.25
C MET A 256 12.46 0.77 -12.02
N SER A 257 11.40 1.23 -11.33
CA SER A 257 10.08 1.47 -11.92
C SER A 257 10.12 2.42 -13.10
N GLN A 258 11.07 3.37 -13.14
CA GLN A 258 11.22 4.34 -14.23
C GLN A 258 11.49 3.69 -15.60
N SER A 259 12.01 2.47 -15.61
CA SER A 259 12.47 1.76 -16.81
C SER A 259 11.75 0.43 -17.06
N ILE A 260 10.70 0.12 -16.29
CA ILE A 260 9.89 -1.09 -16.45
C ILE A 260 8.49 -0.70 -16.88
N THR A 261 8.02 -1.23 -18.00
CA THR A 261 6.66 -0.94 -18.49
C THR A 261 5.60 -1.40 -17.48
N LEU A 262 4.62 -0.56 -17.18
CA LEU A 262 3.60 -0.85 -16.16
C LEU A 262 2.90 -2.18 -16.42
N LEU A 263 2.62 -2.93 -15.36
CA LEU A 263 1.79 -4.14 -15.38
C LEU A 263 0.58 -3.86 -14.48
N PRO A 264 -0.65 -4.30 -14.80
CA PRO A 264 -1.82 -3.97 -13.98
C PRO A 264 -1.87 -4.69 -12.63
N MET A 265 -1.04 -5.72 -12.42
CA MET A 265 -0.84 -6.39 -11.14
C MET A 265 0.29 -5.69 -10.38
N ASP A 266 -0.05 -4.99 -9.29
CA ASP A 266 0.88 -4.17 -8.52
C ASP A 266 1.93 -5.01 -7.79
N ASP A 267 1.52 -6.11 -7.17
CA ASP A 267 2.41 -7.06 -6.50
C ASP A 267 3.45 -7.68 -7.44
N VAL A 268 3.03 -8.12 -8.62
CA VAL A 268 3.95 -8.62 -9.66
C VAL A 268 4.85 -7.50 -10.18
N TYR A 269 4.32 -6.28 -10.39
CA TYR A 269 5.14 -5.16 -10.85
C TYR A 269 6.24 -4.78 -9.86
N ILE A 270 5.94 -4.82 -8.55
CA ILE A 270 6.93 -4.61 -7.49
C ILE A 270 8.03 -5.67 -7.59
N ALA A 271 7.66 -6.94 -7.74
CA ALA A 271 8.62 -8.01 -7.93
C ALA A 271 9.47 -7.86 -9.19
N MET A 272 8.89 -7.39 -10.31
CA MET A 272 9.67 -7.08 -11.52
C MET A 272 10.73 -5.99 -11.24
N CYS A 273 10.40 -4.99 -10.42
CA CYS A 273 11.37 -3.96 -10.03
C CYS A 273 12.49 -4.52 -9.14
N VAL A 274 12.14 -5.37 -8.17
CA VAL A 274 13.10 -6.02 -7.27
C VAL A 274 14.02 -6.99 -8.04
N ASP A 275 13.45 -7.81 -8.93
CA ASP A 275 14.18 -8.76 -9.77
C ASP A 275 15.15 -8.06 -10.72
N LYS A 276 14.72 -6.95 -11.35
CA LYS A 276 15.61 -6.13 -12.19
C LYS A 276 16.82 -5.58 -11.42
N ALA A 277 16.68 -5.35 -10.11
CA ALA A 277 17.77 -4.93 -9.24
C ALA A 277 18.65 -6.10 -8.74
N GLY A 278 18.37 -7.35 -9.13
CA GLY A 278 19.07 -8.54 -8.67
C GLY A 278 18.73 -8.95 -7.24
N LEU A 279 17.60 -8.47 -6.71
CA LEU A 279 17.10 -8.76 -5.37
C LEU A 279 15.94 -9.78 -5.44
N ARG A 280 15.52 -10.33 -4.30
CA ARG A 280 14.47 -11.37 -4.26
C ARG A 280 13.57 -11.24 -3.03
N PRO A 281 12.26 -11.48 -3.16
CA PRO A 281 11.38 -11.57 -2.00
C PRO A 281 11.69 -12.78 -1.12
N GLU A 282 11.32 -12.68 0.15
CA GLU A 282 11.39 -13.75 1.14
C GLU A 282 10.00 -14.07 1.71
N SER A 283 9.74 -15.36 1.94
CA SER A 283 8.47 -15.80 2.54
C SER A 283 8.48 -15.59 4.05
N HIS A 284 7.40 -15.03 4.61
CA HIS A 284 7.18 -14.98 6.05
C HIS A 284 5.90 -15.72 6.43
N MET A 285 6.01 -16.72 7.31
CA MET A 285 4.89 -17.61 7.66
C MET A 285 3.71 -16.88 8.31
N GLY A 286 3.97 -15.78 9.02
CA GLY A 286 2.96 -14.91 9.62
C GLY A 286 2.16 -14.05 8.63
N VAL A 287 2.45 -14.07 7.32
CA VAL A 287 1.68 -13.31 6.32
C VAL A 287 0.74 -14.24 5.56
N LYS A 288 -0.57 -13.97 5.65
CA LYS A 288 -1.68 -14.81 5.15
C LYS A 288 -2.60 -14.00 4.23
N ALA A 289 -2.06 -13.60 3.07
CA ALA A 289 -2.71 -12.76 2.07
C ALA A 289 -3.82 -13.45 1.24
N PHE A 290 -3.98 -14.78 1.27
CA PHE A 290 -5.08 -15.50 0.60
C PHE A 290 -6.21 -15.92 1.56
N GLY A 291 -6.32 -15.23 2.69
CA GLY A 291 -7.19 -15.63 3.77
C GLY A 291 -6.63 -16.81 4.57
N HIS A 292 -7.31 -17.12 5.66
CA HIS A 292 -6.97 -18.22 6.54
C HIS A 292 -8.02 -19.31 6.45
N ARG A 293 -7.60 -20.54 6.15
CA ARG A 293 -8.37 -21.72 6.56
C ARG A 293 -7.78 -22.14 7.91
N GLY A 294 -8.54 -21.94 8.98
CA GLY A 294 -8.25 -22.59 10.26
C GLY A 294 -8.13 -24.10 10.08
N PRO A 295 -7.60 -24.82 11.07
CA PRO A 295 -7.92 -26.24 11.22
C PRO A 295 -9.43 -26.40 10.98
N SER A 296 -9.82 -27.46 10.27
CA SER A 296 -11.16 -27.67 9.68
C SER A 296 -12.36 -27.66 10.67
N SER A 297 -12.14 -27.27 11.92
CA SER A 297 -13.06 -27.29 13.05
C SER A 297 -12.98 -26.05 13.96
N THR A 298 -12.25 -24.97 13.61
CA THR A 298 -12.18 -23.75 14.42
C THR A 298 -12.91 -22.57 13.75
N ASP A 299 -13.40 -21.63 14.56
CA ASP A 299 -13.95 -20.37 14.09
C ASP A 299 -12.89 -19.64 13.23
N PRO A 300 -13.19 -19.28 11.97
CA PRO A 300 -12.30 -18.47 11.13
C PRO A 300 -11.92 -17.12 11.76
N LEU A 301 -12.67 -16.69 12.77
CA LEU A 301 -12.46 -15.49 13.56
C LEU A 301 -12.02 -15.79 15.01
N ASP A 302 -11.40 -16.94 15.29
CA ASP A 302 -10.75 -17.20 16.57
C ASP A 302 -9.55 -16.24 16.78
N PRO A 303 -9.61 -15.33 17.78
CA PRO A 303 -8.54 -14.35 18.04
C PRO A 303 -7.18 -15.02 18.31
N CYS A 304 -7.15 -16.23 18.85
CA CYS A 304 -5.90 -16.92 19.18
C CYS A 304 -5.05 -17.23 17.96
N TYR A 305 -5.67 -17.44 16.79
CA TYR A 305 -4.93 -17.57 15.56
C TYR A 305 -4.22 -16.27 15.17
N PHE A 306 -4.86 -15.13 15.39
CA PHE A 306 -4.35 -13.83 14.96
C PHE A 306 -3.23 -13.29 15.86
N LYS A 307 -3.03 -13.89 17.04
CA LYS A 307 -2.02 -13.49 18.01
C LYS A 307 -0.58 -13.61 17.51
N GLU A 308 -0.30 -14.59 16.65
CA GLU A 308 1.07 -14.89 16.17
C GLU A 308 1.29 -14.50 14.69
N ILE A 309 0.27 -14.01 14.01
CA ILE A 309 0.42 -13.58 12.61
C ILE A 309 0.94 -12.15 12.52
N LEU A 310 1.43 -11.78 11.34
CA LEU A 310 1.69 -10.41 10.96
C LEU A 310 0.50 -9.81 10.21
N LEU A 311 -0.08 -10.54 9.26
CA LEU A 311 -1.12 -10.02 8.38
C LEU A 311 -2.04 -11.13 7.89
N ALA A 312 -3.35 -10.85 7.81
CA ALA A 312 -4.33 -11.69 7.14
C ALA A 312 -5.29 -10.85 6.28
N HIS A 313 -5.59 -11.31 5.08
CA HIS A 313 -6.52 -10.63 4.17
C HIS A 313 -7.96 -11.13 4.34
N GLY A 314 -8.95 -10.27 4.02
CA GLY A 314 -10.34 -10.67 3.82
C GLY A 314 -11.30 -10.26 4.94
N PHE A 315 -11.08 -9.10 5.56
CA PHE A 315 -11.89 -8.62 6.69
C PHE A 315 -12.92 -7.57 6.27
N SER A 316 -14.16 -7.76 6.75
CA SER A 316 -15.13 -6.66 6.81
C SER A 316 -14.73 -5.68 7.92
N PRO A 317 -15.16 -4.40 7.86
CA PRO A 317 -14.83 -3.44 8.91
C PRO A 317 -15.30 -3.87 10.30
N LEU A 318 -16.48 -4.49 10.39
CA LEU A 318 -16.99 -5.00 11.65
C LEU A 318 -16.13 -6.14 12.18
N ASN A 319 -15.83 -7.15 11.36
CA ASN A 319 -15.01 -8.29 11.78
C ASN A 319 -13.61 -7.83 12.19
N LEU A 320 -13.03 -6.87 11.46
CA LEU A 320 -11.73 -6.28 11.80
C LEU A 320 -11.77 -5.58 13.16
N TYR A 321 -12.80 -4.77 13.41
CA TYR A 321 -12.96 -4.07 14.68
C TYR A 321 -13.12 -5.05 15.84
N VAL A 322 -14.01 -6.04 15.71
CA VAL A 322 -14.21 -7.06 16.76
C VAL A 322 -12.91 -7.83 16.99
N MET A 323 -12.31 -8.37 15.93
CA MET A 323 -11.07 -9.15 16.00
C MET A 323 -9.94 -8.39 16.71
N TRP A 324 -9.71 -7.13 16.32
CA TRP A 324 -8.67 -6.31 16.91
C TRP A 324 -8.89 -6.14 18.41
N ASN A 325 -10.12 -5.83 18.85
CA ASN A 325 -10.39 -5.63 20.27
C ASN A 325 -10.32 -6.95 21.07
N SER A 326 -10.75 -8.06 20.48
CA SER A 326 -10.68 -9.38 21.12
C SER A 326 -9.24 -9.84 21.42
N LEU A 327 -8.25 -9.43 20.61
CA LEU A 327 -6.83 -9.74 20.87
C LEU A 327 -6.27 -9.09 22.13
N TYR A 328 -6.86 -7.97 22.56
CA TYR A 328 -6.45 -7.24 23.76
C TYR A 328 -7.40 -7.48 24.94
N ASP A 329 -8.30 -8.46 24.82
CA ASP A 329 -9.13 -8.90 25.94
C ASP A 329 -8.25 -9.62 26.98
N PRO A 330 -8.16 -9.13 28.24
CA PRO A 330 -7.37 -9.76 29.29
C PRO A 330 -7.85 -11.19 29.63
N ASP A 331 -9.11 -11.52 29.32
CA ASP A 331 -9.69 -12.83 29.56
C ASP A 331 -9.49 -13.81 28.38
N LEU A 332 -8.86 -13.37 27.28
CA LEU A 332 -8.57 -14.23 26.14
C LEU A 332 -7.60 -15.35 26.54
N LYS A 333 -8.10 -16.58 26.58
CA LYS A 333 -7.31 -17.78 26.83
C LYS A 333 -7.03 -18.54 25.54
N CYS A 334 -5.81 -18.42 25.05
CA CYS A 334 -5.31 -19.25 23.96
C CYS A 334 -4.63 -20.48 24.53
N PHE A 335 -5.18 -21.66 24.22
CA PHE A 335 -4.48 -22.90 24.53
C PHE A 335 -3.30 -23.04 23.58
N ASP A 336 -2.10 -23.24 24.13
CA ASP A 336 -0.84 -23.43 23.41
C ASP A 336 -0.90 -24.67 22.50
N ASN A 337 -1.57 -24.58 21.35
CA ASN A 337 -1.68 -25.72 20.43
C ASN A 337 -1.18 -25.44 19.02
N VAL A 338 -0.67 -24.23 18.71
CA VAL A 338 0.02 -24.00 17.43
C VAL A 338 1.09 -22.91 17.60
N LYS A 339 2.34 -23.31 17.86
CA LYS A 339 3.49 -22.46 17.49
C LYS A 339 3.60 -22.50 15.96
N LEU A 340 3.46 -21.35 15.31
CA LEU A 340 3.60 -21.18 13.85
C LEU A 340 5.06 -21.08 13.43
#